data_AF-A0AAV3B1R2-F1
#
_entry.id   AF-A0AAV3B1R2-F1
#
_cell.length_a   1.000
_cell.length_b   1.000
_cell.length_c   1.000
_cell.angle_alpha   90.00
_cell.angle_beta   90.00
_cell.angle_gamma   90.00
#
_symmetry.space_group_name_H-M   'P 1'
#
loop_
_entity.id
_entity.type
_entity.pdbx_description
1 polymer ?
#
loop_
_entity_poly.entity_id
_entity_poly.type
_entity_poly.pdbx_seq_one_letter_code
_entity_poly.pdbx_strand_id
1 'polypeptide(L)'
;MASGAGLAAFSLKVWEPVLAKSRRAVVFMDDPCAEILHWCGGTELFLAAGALNVKEFSSFESGASKQPKAVFVVSSPLRGRALDVIRDVVSQSCFQYCIVVTAVSPGESEGRAVQEQLEEKLCQWMGNMGYTAEVLWAPLLLAPLSPHLLLAPAFHALFPLLPDQDLQALNRSRPDKKRFPALADVDFPSLTPELQSLIRSLVSQLNQVLEGIGVREECFSVGHLSRIIAGELANYPQAKNRRKLAQNKASLVFIDRTLDVTGPRYYMKFYGNPHKSSMEHLKDPIKIIKHLPGNSDPAAKALWESIMSMKQKEAVMEVRRYLVDTASREKLPIKMSMAKSTGKSELPAVLNQLYPMIKPYNERNDVDYDIEDILVLLIYIYSVTGDIQHNNELEIMEREVRKCLIQCLCDEPKLSPLLQNIT
;
A
#
# COMPACT_ATOMS: atom_id res chain seq x y z
N MET A 1 1.60 18.16 28.12
CA MET A 1 1.17 17.51 26.86
C MET A 1 2.18 16.43 26.55
N ALA A 2 1.88 15.17 26.85
CA ALA A 2 2.84 14.07 26.70
C ALA A 2 3.02 13.76 25.21
N SER A 3 4.23 13.93 24.70
CA SER A 3 4.69 13.44 23.39
C SER A 3 4.82 11.91 23.41
N GLY A 4 3.71 11.20 23.65
CA GLY A 4 3.64 9.76 23.43
C GLY A 4 3.67 9.51 21.92
N ALA A 5 4.65 8.74 21.44
CA ALA A 5 4.75 8.38 20.04
C ALA A 5 3.42 7.71 19.59
N GLY A 6 2.63 8.41 18.78
CA GLY A 6 1.39 7.87 18.22
C GLY A 6 1.65 6.67 17.30
N LEU A 7 0.59 5.95 16.91
CA LEU A 7 0.70 4.76 16.06
C LEU A 7 1.53 4.99 14.80
N ALA A 8 1.37 6.13 14.14
CA ALA A 8 2.16 6.50 12.95
C ALA A 8 3.67 6.68 13.26
N ALA A 9 4.01 7.26 14.41
CA ALA A 9 5.41 7.42 14.83
C ALA A 9 6.04 6.06 15.19
N PHE A 10 5.27 5.17 15.81
CA PHE A 10 5.69 3.78 16.03
C PHE A 10 5.95 3.07 14.69
N SER A 11 5.02 3.17 13.73
CA SER A 11 5.18 2.60 12.37
C SER A 11 6.43 3.06 11.64
N LEU A 12 6.90 4.28 11.88
CA LEU A 12 8.17 4.77 11.33
C LEU A 12 9.36 4.18 12.09
N LYS A 13 9.31 4.21 13.42
CA LYS A 13 10.41 3.79 14.30
C LYS A 13 10.80 2.32 14.11
N VAL A 14 9.84 1.44 13.83
CA VAL A 14 10.11 0.00 13.63
C VAL A 14 11.03 -0.29 12.43
N TRP A 15 11.19 0.66 11.52
CA TRP A 15 12.12 0.54 10.39
C TRP A 15 13.58 0.84 10.76
N GLU A 16 13.87 1.56 11.84
CA GLU A 16 15.24 1.97 12.20
C GLU A 16 16.23 0.78 12.28
N PRO A 17 15.90 -0.35 12.95
CA PRO A 17 16.80 -1.50 13.01
C PRO A 17 16.98 -2.19 11.65
N VAL A 18 15.94 -2.16 10.81
CA VAL A 18 15.96 -2.74 9.45
C VAL A 18 16.86 -1.91 8.54
N LEU A 19 16.70 -0.59 8.58
CA LEU A 19 17.50 0.37 7.80
C LEU A 19 18.99 0.30 8.18
N ALA A 20 19.30 0.14 9.47
CA ALA A 20 20.68 -0.01 9.95
C ALA A 20 21.41 -1.21 9.31
N LYS A 21 20.68 -2.26 8.91
CA LYS A 21 21.22 -3.45 8.24
C LYS A 21 21.37 -3.29 6.73
N SER A 22 20.81 -2.25 6.12
CA SER A 22 20.73 -2.10 4.66
C SER A 22 21.97 -1.51 3.97
N ARG A 23 22.92 -0.94 4.74
CA ARG A 23 24.13 -0.32 4.15
C ARG A 23 24.87 -1.29 3.23
N ARG A 24 25.11 -0.84 2.00
CA ARG A 24 25.74 -1.57 0.87
C ARG A 24 25.03 -2.87 0.47
N ALA A 25 23.75 -3.02 0.81
CA ALA A 25 22.97 -4.20 0.46
C ALA A 25 22.04 -3.94 -0.74
N VAL A 26 21.70 -5.01 -1.46
CA VAL A 26 20.51 -5.05 -2.30
C VAL A 26 19.36 -5.52 -1.44
N VAL A 27 18.26 -4.77 -1.44
CA VAL A 27 17.09 -5.08 -0.63
C VAL A 27 16.04 -5.76 -1.52
N PHE A 28 15.49 -6.88 -1.07
CA PHE A 28 14.38 -7.57 -1.73
C PHE A 28 13.17 -7.55 -0.79
N MET A 29 12.02 -7.06 -1.26
CA MET A 29 10.87 -6.80 -0.39
C MET A 29 9.57 -7.31 -1.00
N ASP A 30 8.74 -7.96 -0.18
CA ASP A 30 7.42 -8.41 -0.62
C ASP A 30 6.39 -7.27 -0.64
N ASP A 31 5.31 -7.47 -1.40
CA ASP A 31 4.26 -6.49 -1.63
C ASP A 31 3.73 -5.84 -0.33
N PRO A 32 3.36 -6.60 0.72
CA PRO A 32 2.87 -5.99 1.95
C PRO A 32 3.92 -5.12 2.67
N CYS A 33 5.18 -5.57 2.77
CA CYS A 33 6.23 -4.76 3.37
C CYS A 33 6.55 -3.53 2.52
N ALA A 34 6.49 -3.63 1.19
CA ALA A 34 6.69 -2.51 0.28
C ALA A 34 5.59 -1.45 0.45
N GLU A 35 4.34 -1.87 0.62
CA GLU A 35 3.22 -0.96 0.90
C GLU A 35 3.40 -0.25 2.25
N ILE A 36 3.82 -0.97 3.31
CA ILE A 36 4.10 -0.35 4.61
C ILE A 36 5.25 0.67 4.48
N LEU A 37 6.34 0.30 3.80
CA LEU A 37 7.48 1.19 3.59
C LEU A 37 7.06 2.46 2.84
N HIS A 38 6.25 2.31 1.79
CA HIS A 38 5.74 3.42 1.00
C HIS A 38 5.07 4.50 1.86
N TRP A 39 4.22 4.09 2.81
CA TRP A 39 3.56 5.00 3.75
C TRP A 39 4.46 5.49 4.90
N CYS A 40 5.59 4.82 5.13
CA CYS A 40 6.59 5.21 6.13
C CYS A 40 7.75 6.04 5.56
N GLY A 41 7.71 6.49 4.30
CA GLY A 41 8.77 7.33 3.71
C GLY A 41 9.37 6.80 2.41
N GLY A 42 8.93 5.61 1.98
CA GLY A 42 9.27 5.04 0.68
C GLY A 42 10.67 4.44 0.60
N THR A 43 11.04 4.04 -0.61
CA THR A 43 12.34 3.43 -0.93
C THR A 43 13.52 4.35 -0.63
N GLU A 44 13.31 5.67 -0.64
CA GLU A 44 14.31 6.68 -0.27
C GLU A 44 14.89 6.46 1.12
N LEU A 45 14.13 5.90 2.08
CA LEU A 45 14.68 5.56 3.38
C LEU A 45 15.82 4.54 3.30
N PHE A 46 15.69 3.52 2.45
CA PHE A 46 16.72 2.52 2.25
C PHE A 46 17.90 3.08 1.46
N LEU A 47 17.65 3.89 0.43
CA LEU A 47 18.70 4.53 -0.36
C LEU A 47 19.53 5.50 0.50
N ALA A 48 18.86 6.32 1.33
CA ALA A 48 19.52 7.22 2.29
C ALA A 48 20.29 6.46 3.38
N ALA A 49 19.82 5.27 3.78
CA ALA A 49 20.54 4.36 4.68
C ALA A 49 21.74 3.65 4.00
N GLY A 50 21.94 3.87 2.70
CA GLY A 50 23.06 3.36 1.92
C GLY A 50 22.81 2.01 1.26
N ALA A 51 21.55 1.59 1.09
CA ALA A 51 21.21 0.48 0.21
C ALA A 51 21.62 0.79 -1.24
N LEU A 52 22.07 -0.23 -1.95
CA LEU A 52 22.50 -0.12 -3.36
C LEU A 52 21.31 -0.15 -4.32
N ASN A 53 20.27 -0.90 -3.96
CA ASN A 53 19.04 -1.02 -4.74
C ASN A 53 17.92 -1.60 -3.85
N VAL A 54 16.67 -1.36 -4.23
CA VAL A 54 15.48 -2.01 -3.67
C VAL A 54 14.74 -2.69 -4.82
N LYS A 55 14.51 -3.99 -4.70
CA LYS A 55 13.95 -4.86 -5.72
C LYS A 55 12.72 -5.59 -5.20
N GLU A 56 11.87 -6.01 -6.14
CA GLU A 56 10.75 -6.90 -5.85
C GLU A 56 11.26 -8.23 -5.28
N PHE A 57 10.53 -8.79 -4.33
CA PHE A 57 10.75 -10.14 -3.85
C PHE A 57 10.21 -11.17 -4.85
N SER A 58 11.06 -11.56 -5.79
CA SER A 58 10.71 -12.43 -6.92
C SER A 58 11.85 -13.40 -7.28
N SER A 59 11.54 -14.64 -7.67
CA SER A 59 12.54 -15.63 -8.11
C SER A 59 13.27 -15.23 -9.40
N PHE A 60 12.77 -14.22 -10.12
CA PHE A 60 13.37 -13.67 -11.33
C PHE A 60 14.38 -12.54 -11.06
N GLU A 61 14.52 -12.15 -9.79
CA GLU A 61 15.46 -11.11 -9.38
C GLU A 61 16.76 -11.71 -8.83
N SER A 62 17.85 -10.94 -8.93
CA SER A 62 19.17 -11.34 -8.42
C SER A 62 20.04 -10.12 -8.08
N GLY A 63 21.09 -10.36 -7.28
CA GLY A 63 22.15 -9.42 -7.02
C GLY A 63 23.25 -9.50 -8.08
N ALA A 64 23.79 -8.35 -8.48
CA ALA A 64 24.92 -8.28 -9.38
C ALA A 64 26.22 -8.75 -8.71
N SER A 65 27.23 -9.10 -9.52
CA SER A 65 28.53 -9.61 -9.04
C SER A 65 29.28 -8.69 -8.07
N LYS A 66 29.02 -7.37 -8.10
CA LYS A 66 29.61 -6.37 -7.18
C LYS A 66 28.74 -6.07 -5.95
N GLN A 67 27.68 -6.83 -5.73
CA GLN A 67 26.72 -6.63 -4.65
C GLN A 67 26.75 -7.83 -3.70
N PRO A 68 27.75 -7.94 -2.79
CA PRO A 68 27.94 -9.13 -1.97
C PRO A 68 26.97 -9.23 -0.78
N LYS A 69 26.07 -8.27 -0.59
CA LYS A 69 25.17 -8.22 0.57
C LYS A 69 23.72 -8.10 0.13
N ALA A 70 22.86 -8.91 0.74
CA ALA A 70 21.42 -8.89 0.53
C ALA A 70 20.66 -8.69 1.85
N VAL A 71 19.56 -7.94 1.78
CA VAL A 71 18.57 -7.85 2.86
C VAL A 71 17.21 -8.24 2.29
N PHE A 72 16.61 -9.30 2.79
CA PHE A 72 15.24 -9.69 2.47
C PHE A 72 14.31 -9.14 3.55
N VAL A 73 13.22 -8.49 3.16
CA VAL A 73 12.19 -8.00 4.09
C VAL A 73 10.86 -8.61 3.69
N VAL A 74 10.34 -9.53 4.52
CA VAL A 74 9.20 -10.36 4.16
C VAL A 74 8.16 -10.42 5.27
N SER A 75 6.90 -10.32 4.89
CA SER A 75 5.74 -10.45 5.77
C SER A 75 5.16 -11.87 5.82
N SER A 76 5.49 -12.69 4.81
CA SER A 76 5.03 -14.06 4.69
C SER A 76 5.82 -15.04 5.59
N PRO A 77 5.22 -16.15 6.04
CA PRO A 77 5.94 -17.18 6.77
C PRO A 77 7.13 -17.71 5.98
N LEU A 78 8.28 -17.90 6.62
CA LEU A 78 9.54 -18.39 6.04
C LEU A 78 9.49 -19.89 5.71
N ARG A 79 8.48 -20.30 4.94
CA ARG A 79 8.21 -21.68 4.48
C ARG A 79 7.49 -21.64 3.13
N GLY A 80 7.58 -22.73 2.37
CA GLY A 80 6.97 -22.82 1.04
C GLY A 80 7.50 -21.73 0.11
N ARG A 81 6.60 -21.03 -0.59
CA ARG A 81 6.95 -20.07 -1.64
C ARG A 81 7.97 -19.00 -1.22
N ALA A 82 7.83 -18.43 -0.03
CA ALA A 82 8.76 -17.39 0.43
C ALA A 82 10.20 -17.94 0.54
N LEU A 83 10.33 -19.15 1.05
CA LEU A 83 11.62 -19.82 1.19
C LEU A 83 12.21 -20.19 -0.19
N ASP A 84 11.37 -20.63 -1.12
CA ASP A 84 11.78 -20.92 -2.50
C ASP A 84 12.30 -19.66 -3.20
N VAL A 85 11.60 -18.52 -3.09
CA VAL A 85 12.05 -17.24 -3.67
C VAL A 85 13.40 -16.82 -3.07
N ILE A 86 13.58 -16.90 -1.75
CA ILE A 86 14.87 -16.57 -1.11
C ILE A 86 15.97 -17.47 -1.67
N ARG A 87 15.73 -18.80 -1.73
CA ARG A 87 16.71 -19.75 -2.29
C ARG A 87 17.07 -19.39 -3.73
N ASP A 88 16.08 -19.13 -4.56
CA ASP A 88 16.29 -18.85 -5.99
C ASP A 88 17.11 -17.56 -6.18
N VAL A 89 16.76 -16.49 -5.46
CA VAL A 89 17.49 -15.21 -5.50
C VAL A 89 18.92 -15.37 -4.99
N VAL A 90 19.12 -16.06 -3.86
CA VAL A 90 20.46 -16.29 -3.28
C VAL A 90 21.33 -17.12 -4.22
N SER A 91 20.78 -18.21 -4.77
CA SER A 91 21.53 -19.15 -5.63
C SER A 91 21.92 -18.53 -6.97
N GLN A 92 21.18 -17.53 -7.45
CA GLN A 92 21.46 -16.80 -8.69
C GLN A 92 22.38 -15.58 -8.49
N SER A 93 22.80 -15.31 -7.26
CA SER A 93 23.54 -14.11 -6.88
C SER A 93 24.93 -14.43 -6.34
N CYS A 94 25.80 -13.42 -6.24
CA CYS A 94 27.13 -13.55 -5.63
C CYS A 94 27.16 -13.03 -4.18
N PHE A 95 26.15 -13.36 -3.37
CA PHE A 95 26.08 -12.89 -1.99
C PHE A 95 27.07 -13.62 -1.08
N GLN A 96 27.63 -12.87 -0.13
CA GLN A 96 28.50 -13.32 0.96
C GLN A 96 27.91 -12.96 2.33
N TYR A 97 26.85 -12.16 2.35
CA TYR A 97 26.14 -11.75 3.54
C TYR A 97 24.65 -11.60 3.24
N CYS A 98 23.82 -12.48 3.77
CA CYS A 98 22.37 -12.43 3.65
C CYS A 98 21.71 -12.12 5.00
N ILE A 99 20.77 -11.19 5.01
CA ILE A 99 19.95 -10.88 6.19
C ILE A 99 18.50 -11.09 5.80
N VAL A 100 17.75 -11.85 6.59
CA VAL A 100 16.31 -12.01 6.41
C VAL A 100 15.59 -11.34 7.57
N VAL A 101 14.83 -10.29 7.29
CA VAL A 101 13.95 -9.60 8.22
C VAL A 101 12.53 -10.09 8.00
N THR A 102 11.99 -10.81 8.98
CA THR A 102 10.60 -11.32 8.94
C THR A 102 9.66 -10.47 9.78
N ALA A 103 8.46 -10.19 9.25
CA ALA A 103 7.36 -9.60 10.03
C ALA A 103 6.61 -10.65 10.88
N VAL A 104 6.82 -11.94 10.60
CA VAL A 104 6.22 -13.04 11.34
C VAL A 104 6.99 -13.28 12.62
N SER A 105 6.32 -13.09 13.77
CA SER A 105 6.95 -13.26 15.08
C SER A 105 7.52 -14.67 15.25
N PRO A 106 8.77 -14.80 15.72
CA PRO A 106 9.27 -16.07 16.21
C PRO A 106 8.44 -16.47 17.44
N GLY A 107 7.91 -17.70 17.47
CA GLY A 107 7.40 -18.27 18.71
C GLY A 107 8.56 -18.50 19.67
N GLU A 108 8.42 -18.21 20.97
CA GLU A 108 9.54 -18.22 21.94
C GLU A 108 10.38 -19.51 21.95
N SER A 109 9.75 -20.68 21.82
CA SER A 109 10.44 -21.97 21.96
C SER A 109 10.94 -22.58 20.63
N GLU A 110 10.29 -22.27 19.51
CA GLU A 110 10.64 -22.82 18.19
C GLU A 110 11.38 -21.80 17.31
N GLY A 111 11.24 -20.51 17.62
CA GLY A 111 11.71 -19.42 16.77
C GLY A 111 13.22 -19.37 16.62
N ARG A 112 13.97 -19.59 17.70
CA ARG A 112 15.44 -19.56 17.66
C ARG A 112 16.01 -20.73 16.84
N ALA A 113 15.50 -21.94 17.05
CA ALA A 113 15.93 -23.10 16.27
C ALA A 113 15.59 -22.94 14.79
N VAL A 114 14.41 -22.38 14.46
CA VAL A 114 14.01 -22.10 13.07
C VAL A 114 14.87 -21.00 12.44
N GLN A 115 15.26 -19.97 13.20
CA GLN A 115 16.19 -18.93 12.75
C GLN A 115 17.56 -19.53 12.43
N GLU A 116 18.15 -20.27 13.37
CA GLU A 116 19.47 -20.92 13.20
C GLU A 116 19.48 -21.87 11.99
N GLN A 117 18.41 -22.68 11.82
CA GLN A 117 18.27 -23.55 10.64
C GLN A 117 18.18 -22.78 9.32
N LEU A 118 17.54 -21.61 9.31
CA LEU A 118 17.47 -20.78 8.12
C LEU A 118 18.81 -20.09 7.83
N GLU A 119 19.53 -19.65 8.86
CA GLU A 119 20.89 -19.09 8.72
C GLU A 119 21.84 -20.12 8.09
N GLU A 120 21.80 -21.36 8.56
CA GLU A 120 22.58 -22.46 7.96
C GLU A 120 22.21 -22.69 6.49
N LYS A 121 20.90 -22.72 6.16
CA LYS A 121 20.44 -22.87 4.78
C LYS A 121 20.88 -21.73 3.88
N LEU A 122 20.85 -20.49 4.36
CA LEU A 122 21.33 -19.33 3.61
C LEU A 122 22.81 -19.47 3.29
N CYS A 123 23.64 -19.88 4.25
CA CYS A 123 25.07 -20.14 4.02
C CYS A 123 25.30 -21.27 3.01
N GLN A 124 24.50 -22.34 3.08
CA GLN A 124 24.54 -23.42 2.09
C GLN A 124 24.18 -22.93 0.68
N TRP A 125 23.13 -22.11 0.53
CA TRP A 125 22.71 -21.57 -0.77
C TRP A 125 23.68 -20.56 -1.36
N MET A 126 24.37 -19.78 -0.52
CA MET A 126 25.48 -18.93 -0.97
C MET A 126 26.73 -19.74 -1.36
N GLY A 127 26.76 -21.04 -1.09
CA GLY A 127 27.84 -21.95 -1.49
C GLY A 127 29.07 -21.95 -0.58
N ASN A 128 29.03 -21.27 0.58
CA ASN A 128 30.15 -21.22 1.51
C ASN A 128 29.65 -21.03 2.96
N MET A 129 29.98 -21.99 3.83
CA MET A 129 29.63 -21.96 5.25
C MET A 129 30.38 -20.88 6.06
N GLY A 130 31.45 -20.30 5.50
CA GLY A 130 32.16 -19.16 6.10
C GLY A 130 31.51 -17.80 5.82
N TYR A 131 30.44 -17.76 5.03
CA TYR A 131 29.65 -16.53 4.82
C TYR A 131 28.71 -16.25 5.98
N THR A 132 28.15 -15.04 5.99
CA THR A 132 27.31 -14.56 7.10
C THR A 132 25.83 -14.61 6.73
N ALA A 133 25.03 -15.21 7.60
CA ALA A 133 23.59 -15.16 7.54
C ALA A 133 23.03 -14.64 8.87
N GLU A 134 21.98 -13.81 8.82
CA GLU A 134 21.24 -13.37 10.01
C GLU A 134 19.74 -13.44 9.72
N VAL A 135 18.96 -13.92 10.69
CA VAL A 135 17.49 -13.85 10.65
C VAL A 135 16.98 -12.99 11.78
N LEU A 136 16.37 -11.86 11.42
CA LEU A 136 15.86 -10.84 12.34
C LEU A 136 14.34 -10.78 12.25
N TRP A 137 13.71 -10.35 13.34
CA TRP A 137 12.29 -10.09 13.37
C TRP A 137 12.02 -8.59 13.58
N ALA A 138 11.03 -8.05 12.89
CA ALA A 138 10.56 -6.67 13.05
C ALA A 138 9.03 -6.59 12.99
N PRO A 139 8.35 -5.80 13.85
CA PRO A 139 6.88 -5.70 13.87
C PRO A 139 6.34 -4.78 12.76
N LEU A 140 6.55 -5.19 11.49
CA LEU A 140 6.09 -4.46 10.30
C LEU A 140 4.61 -4.71 10.03
N LEU A 141 3.74 -4.16 10.88
CA LEU A 141 2.28 -4.35 10.78
C LEU A 141 1.56 -3.24 10.03
N LEU A 142 1.87 -1.98 10.35
CA LEU A 142 0.97 -0.84 10.12
C LEU A 142 1.52 0.15 9.09
N ALA A 143 0.77 0.35 8.00
CA ALA A 143 0.97 1.41 7.01
C ALA A 143 0.16 2.67 7.38
N PRO A 144 0.78 3.79 7.79
CA PRO A 144 0.07 4.98 8.26
C PRO A 144 -0.37 5.88 7.10
N LEU A 145 -1.62 5.77 6.67
CA LEU A 145 -2.21 6.67 5.65
C LEU A 145 -2.46 8.06 6.23
N SER A 146 -2.75 8.14 7.54
CA SER A 146 -2.83 9.38 8.30
C SER A 146 -2.46 9.08 9.77
N PRO A 147 -2.35 10.10 10.64
CA PRO A 147 -2.09 9.87 12.07
C PRO A 147 -3.10 8.95 12.77
N HIS A 148 -4.31 8.80 12.22
CA HIS A 148 -5.42 8.05 12.81
C HIS A 148 -5.96 6.91 11.94
N LEU A 149 -5.56 6.82 10.67
CA LEU A 149 -5.94 5.76 9.74
C LEU A 149 -4.69 4.97 9.36
N LEU A 150 -4.65 3.71 9.78
CA LEU A 150 -3.55 2.79 9.48
C LEU A 150 -4.11 1.52 8.86
N LEU A 151 -3.40 0.98 7.88
CA LEU A 151 -3.72 -0.29 7.22
C LEU A 151 -2.77 -1.38 7.71
N ALA A 152 -3.20 -2.64 7.60
CA ALA A 152 -2.37 -3.81 7.86
C ALA A 152 -2.26 -4.68 6.60
N PRO A 153 -1.42 -4.30 5.61
CA PRO A 153 -1.42 -4.91 4.27
C PRO A 153 -1.23 -6.42 4.27
N ALA A 154 -0.39 -6.95 5.17
CA ALA A 154 -0.14 -8.40 5.28
C ALA A 154 -1.39 -9.23 5.67
N PHE A 155 -2.45 -8.57 6.13
CA PHE A 155 -3.71 -9.17 6.54
C PHE A 155 -4.86 -8.86 5.58
N HIS A 156 -4.57 -8.43 4.34
CA HIS A 156 -5.58 -8.08 3.33
C HIS A 156 -6.61 -9.21 3.06
N ALA A 157 -6.21 -10.48 3.25
CA ALA A 157 -7.07 -11.65 3.04
C ALA A 157 -7.86 -12.07 4.30
N LEU A 158 -7.62 -11.42 5.45
CA LEU A 158 -8.36 -11.70 6.68
C LEU A 158 -9.76 -11.10 6.58
N PHE A 159 -10.75 -11.94 6.27
CA PHE A 159 -12.14 -11.53 6.11
C PHE A 159 -13.05 -12.24 7.12
N PRO A 160 -14.13 -11.60 7.62
CA PRO A 160 -15.07 -12.25 8.52
C PRO A 160 -15.66 -13.55 7.97
N LEU A 161 -15.90 -14.51 8.86
CA LEU A 161 -16.56 -15.77 8.51
C LEU A 161 -18.00 -15.49 8.02
N LEU A 162 -18.34 -16.07 6.87
CA LEU A 162 -19.66 -15.98 6.27
C LEU A 162 -20.58 -17.07 6.84
N PRO A 163 -21.79 -16.72 7.34
CA PRO A 163 -22.69 -17.65 8.02
C PRO A 163 -23.04 -18.92 7.24
N ASP A 164 -23.21 -18.85 5.93
CA ASP A 164 -23.63 -20.00 5.14
C ASP A 164 -22.42 -20.78 4.60
N GLN A 165 -21.49 -20.09 3.93
CA GLN A 165 -20.39 -20.73 3.22
C GLN A 165 -19.35 -21.32 4.18
N ASP A 166 -18.88 -20.54 5.15
CA ASP A 166 -17.77 -20.96 6.01
C ASP A 166 -18.23 -21.90 7.10
N LEU A 167 -19.43 -21.71 7.66
CA LEU A 167 -20.01 -22.65 8.63
C LEU A 167 -20.22 -24.03 8.01
N GLN A 168 -20.73 -24.10 6.77
CA GLN A 168 -20.84 -25.37 6.05
C GLN A 168 -19.46 -25.99 5.82
N ALA A 169 -18.48 -25.21 5.36
CA ALA A 169 -17.12 -25.71 5.14
C ALA A 169 -16.51 -26.29 6.43
N LEU A 170 -16.67 -25.60 7.56
CA LEU A 170 -16.21 -26.06 8.88
C LEU A 170 -16.93 -27.34 9.33
N ASN A 171 -18.21 -27.51 8.99
CA ASN A 171 -19.00 -28.67 9.39
C ASN A 171 -18.85 -29.90 8.46
N ARG A 172 -18.32 -29.74 7.25
CA ARG A 172 -18.17 -30.84 6.27
C ARG A 172 -17.38 -32.03 6.81
N SER A 173 -16.30 -31.76 7.55
CA SER A 173 -15.44 -32.80 8.13
C SER A 173 -15.90 -33.26 9.52
N ARG A 174 -16.99 -32.71 10.06
CA ARG A 174 -17.47 -33.02 11.41
C ARG A 174 -18.61 -34.04 11.40
N PRO A 175 -18.59 -35.02 12.33
CA PRO A 175 -19.75 -35.88 12.59
C PRO A 175 -20.97 -35.02 12.96
N ASP A 176 -22.19 -35.45 12.57
CA ASP A 176 -23.42 -34.66 12.74
C ASP A 176 -23.61 -34.12 14.17
N LYS A 177 -23.32 -34.94 15.19
CA LYS A 177 -23.46 -34.57 16.61
C LYS A 177 -22.45 -33.51 17.09
N LYS A 178 -21.39 -33.24 16.33
CA LYS A 178 -20.33 -32.27 16.65
C LYS A 178 -20.34 -31.06 15.72
N ARG A 179 -21.35 -30.94 14.85
CA ARG A 179 -21.47 -29.78 13.97
C ARG A 179 -21.86 -28.54 14.76
N PHE A 180 -21.34 -27.40 14.36
CA PHE A 180 -21.75 -26.11 14.91
C PHE A 180 -23.10 -25.70 14.34
N PRO A 181 -24.08 -25.35 15.18
CA PRO A 181 -25.38 -24.86 14.71
C PRO A 181 -25.29 -23.39 14.23
N ALA A 182 -24.37 -22.59 14.78
CA ALA A 182 -24.11 -21.22 14.33
C ALA A 182 -22.62 -20.83 14.41
N LEU A 183 -22.25 -19.73 13.75
CA LEU A 183 -20.89 -19.16 13.87
C LEU A 183 -20.57 -18.67 15.29
N ALA A 184 -21.59 -18.40 16.11
CA ALA A 184 -21.42 -18.06 17.53
C ALA A 184 -20.73 -19.18 18.32
N ASP A 185 -20.93 -20.43 17.92
CA ASP A 185 -20.39 -21.62 18.59
C ASP A 185 -18.98 -22.00 18.11
N VAL A 186 -18.49 -21.35 17.06
CA VAL A 186 -17.15 -21.58 16.51
C VAL A 186 -16.10 -20.96 17.44
N ASP A 187 -15.11 -21.74 17.83
CA ASP A 187 -13.97 -21.31 18.63
C ASP A 187 -12.66 -21.35 17.82
N PHE A 188 -11.59 -20.76 18.38
CA PHE A 188 -10.31 -20.66 17.71
C PHE A 188 -9.73 -22.03 17.25
N PRO A 189 -9.70 -23.08 18.11
CA PRO A 189 -9.14 -24.38 17.72
C PRO A 189 -9.88 -25.06 16.57
N SER A 190 -11.11 -24.66 16.33
CA SER A 190 -11.98 -25.21 15.30
C SER A 190 -11.80 -24.61 13.92
N LEU A 191 -11.01 -23.54 13.80
CA LEU A 191 -10.70 -22.89 12.53
C LEU A 191 -9.68 -23.70 11.72
N THR A 192 -9.58 -23.43 10.42
CA THR A 192 -8.54 -24.02 9.56
C THR A 192 -7.13 -23.63 10.05
N PRO A 193 -6.11 -24.49 9.92
CA PRO A 193 -4.73 -24.18 10.33
C PRO A 193 -4.19 -22.86 9.75
N GLU A 194 -4.56 -22.53 8.52
CA GLU A 194 -4.15 -21.31 7.82
C GLU A 194 -4.69 -20.07 8.53
N LEU A 195 -6.00 -20.04 8.81
CA LEU A 195 -6.65 -18.95 9.55
C LEU A 195 -6.15 -18.85 10.99
N GLN A 196 -5.91 -19.99 11.65
CA GLN A 196 -5.30 -20.00 12.99
C GLN A 196 -3.92 -19.33 12.98
N SER A 197 -3.07 -19.67 12.00
CA SER A 197 -1.74 -19.08 11.83
C SER A 197 -1.83 -17.57 11.56
N LEU A 198 -2.78 -17.14 10.73
CA LEU A 198 -3.00 -15.73 10.42
C LEU A 198 -3.45 -14.94 11.65
N ILE A 199 -4.42 -15.45 12.42
CA ILE A 199 -4.88 -14.81 13.66
C ILE A 199 -3.75 -14.73 14.69
N ARG A 200 -2.96 -15.80 14.87
CA ARG A 200 -1.81 -15.78 15.79
C ARG A 200 -0.77 -14.74 15.39
N SER A 201 -0.47 -14.63 14.10
CA SER A 201 0.43 -13.59 13.57
C SER A 201 -0.12 -12.20 13.86
N LEU A 202 -1.41 -11.94 13.61
CA LEU A 202 -2.04 -10.66 13.89
C LEU A 202 -1.99 -10.31 15.38
N VAL A 203 -2.37 -11.24 16.25
CA VAL A 203 -2.37 -11.06 17.71
C VAL A 203 -0.98 -10.74 18.23
N SER A 204 0.04 -11.45 17.73
CA SER A 204 1.43 -11.19 18.10
C SER A 204 1.89 -9.80 17.64
N GLN A 205 1.57 -9.39 16.41
CA GLN A 205 1.94 -8.07 15.91
C GLN A 205 1.16 -6.94 16.61
N LEU A 206 -0.12 -7.12 16.91
CA LEU A 206 -0.91 -6.19 17.73
C LEU A 206 -0.31 -6.05 19.12
N ASN A 207 0.15 -7.15 19.72
CA ASN A 207 0.84 -7.11 21.00
C ASN A 207 2.08 -6.19 20.93
N GLN A 208 2.86 -6.30 19.87
CA GLN A 208 4.08 -5.50 19.68
C GLN A 208 3.78 -4.02 19.44
N VAL A 209 2.71 -3.71 18.70
CA VAL A 209 2.22 -2.33 18.56
C VAL A 209 1.82 -1.75 19.91
N LEU A 210 1.00 -2.47 20.69
CA LEU A 210 0.53 -2.01 22.00
C LEU A 210 1.69 -1.82 23.00
N GLU A 211 2.72 -2.66 22.91
CA GLU A 211 3.95 -2.53 23.68
C GLU A 211 4.73 -1.28 23.28
N GLY A 212 4.91 -1.06 21.98
CA GLY A 212 5.62 0.10 21.44
C GLY A 212 5.00 1.44 21.78
N ILE A 213 3.67 1.51 21.88
CA ILE A 213 2.94 2.73 22.32
C ILE A 213 2.71 2.77 23.84
N GLY A 214 3.14 1.75 24.58
CA GLY A 214 3.11 1.72 26.05
C GLY A 214 1.70 1.65 26.65
N VAL A 215 0.78 0.90 26.05
CA VAL A 215 -0.61 0.78 26.52
C VAL A 215 -0.98 -0.64 26.92
N ARG A 216 -1.89 -0.74 27.90
CA ARG A 216 -2.71 -1.94 28.11
C ARG A 216 -4.06 -1.75 27.44
N GLU A 217 -4.54 -2.81 26.84
CA GLU A 217 -5.77 -2.86 26.08
C GLU A 217 -6.93 -3.44 26.89
N GLU A 218 -8.14 -2.98 26.57
CA GLU A 218 -9.39 -3.64 26.89
C GLU A 218 -10.09 -3.97 25.57
N CYS A 219 -10.32 -5.26 25.32
CA CYS A 219 -10.82 -5.73 24.04
C CYS A 219 -12.36 -5.77 24.02
N PHE A 220 -12.94 -5.18 22.99
CA PHE A 220 -14.35 -5.27 22.63
C PHE A 220 -14.47 -5.82 21.23
N SER A 221 -15.54 -6.55 20.94
CA SER A 221 -15.72 -7.15 19.61
C SER A 221 -17.17 -7.10 19.17
N VAL A 222 -17.39 -6.82 17.89
CA VAL A 222 -18.69 -6.92 17.23
C VAL A 222 -18.50 -7.80 16.00
N GLY A 223 -19.05 -9.02 16.04
CA GLY A 223 -18.87 -10.04 15.00
C GLY A 223 -18.15 -11.30 15.50
N HIS A 224 -18.31 -12.40 14.77
CA HIS A 224 -17.87 -13.72 15.18
C HIS A 224 -16.34 -13.87 15.08
N LEU A 225 -15.74 -13.41 13.98
CA LEU A 225 -14.29 -13.50 13.80
C LEU A 225 -13.58 -12.51 14.74
N SER A 226 -14.12 -11.30 14.84
CA SER A 226 -13.68 -10.27 15.78
C SER A 226 -13.68 -10.76 17.23
N ARG A 227 -14.70 -11.51 17.66
CA ARG A 227 -14.75 -12.14 18.99
C ARG A 227 -13.59 -13.11 19.21
N ILE A 228 -13.28 -13.94 18.19
CA ILE A 228 -12.17 -14.90 18.27
C ILE A 228 -10.84 -14.15 18.38
N ILE A 229 -10.59 -13.16 17.52
CA ILE A 229 -9.34 -12.37 17.55
C ILE A 229 -9.18 -11.62 18.87
N ALA A 230 -10.25 -10.96 19.34
CA ALA A 230 -10.27 -10.26 20.61
C ALA A 230 -9.98 -11.20 21.80
N GLY A 231 -10.57 -12.40 21.78
CA GLY A 231 -10.34 -13.45 22.77
C GLY A 231 -8.91 -13.98 22.77
N GLU A 232 -8.34 -14.26 21.60
CA GLU A 232 -6.94 -14.68 21.48
C GLU A 232 -5.98 -13.58 21.95
N LEU A 233 -6.23 -12.31 21.60
CA LEU A 233 -5.42 -11.20 22.11
C LEU A 233 -5.55 -11.08 23.62
N ALA A 234 -6.77 -11.06 24.18
CA ALA A 234 -6.99 -10.94 25.62
C ALA A 234 -6.27 -12.04 26.42
N ASN A 235 -6.22 -13.26 25.89
CA ASN A 235 -5.56 -14.41 26.51
C ASN A 235 -4.09 -14.59 26.10
N TYR A 236 -3.52 -13.67 25.31
CA TYR A 236 -2.16 -13.80 24.80
C TYR A 236 -1.13 -13.84 25.93
N PRO A 237 -0.37 -14.94 26.11
CA PRO A 237 0.51 -15.11 27.28
C PRO A 237 1.61 -14.05 27.39
N GLN A 238 2.18 -13.63 26.26
CA GLN A 238 3.30 -12.69 26.19
C GLN A 238 2.87 -11.25 26.53
N ALA A 239 1.56 -10.94 26.45
CA ALA A 239 1.03 -9.64 26.83
C ALA A 239 1.00 -9.41 28.36
N LYS A 240 1.18 -10.46 29.18
CA LYS A 240 1.02 -10.37 30.65
C LYS A 240 1.93 -9.33 31.28
N ASN A 241 3.21 -9.29 30.89
CA ASN A 241 4.17 -8.34 31.46
C ASN A 241 3.86 -6.91 31.00
N ARG A 242 3.60 -6.70 29.71
CA ARG A 242 3.16 -5.38 29.19
C ARG A 242 1.96 -4.85 29.95
N ARG A 243 0.90 -5.66 30.12
CA ARG A 243 -0.35 -5.22 30.78
C ARG A 243 -0.16 -4.83 32.25
N LYS A 244 0.81 -5.43 32.93
CA LYS A 244 1.17 -5.08 34.33
C LYS A 244 1.94 -3.77 34.40
N LEU A 245 2.83 -3.52 33.44
CA LEU A 245 3.76 -2.38 33.45
C LEU A 245 3.19 -1.12 32.79
N ALA A 246 2.25 -1.28 31.85
CA ALA A 246 1.70 -0.16 31.09
C ALA A 246 0.90 0.80 31.99
N GLN A 247 1.25 2.08 31.91
CA GLN A 247 0.58 3.15 32.67
C GLN A 247 -0.71 3.62 31.98
N ASN A 248 -0.76 3.53 30.65
CA ASN A 248 -1.87 4.02 29.83
C ASN A 248 -2.82 2.87 29.46
N LYS A 249 -4.12 3.18 29.35
CA LYS A 249 -5.16 2.24 28.90
C LYS A 249 -5.69 2.65 27.53
N ALA A 250 -5.95 1.68 26.66
CA ALA A 250 -6.64 1.85 25.39
C ALA A 250 -7.84 0.89 25.30
N SER A 251 -8.93 1.33 24.69
CA SER A 251 -10.04 0.45 24.31
C SER A 251 -9.84 0.04 22.86
N LEU A 252 -9.79 -1.27 22.60
CA LEU A 252 -9.62 -1.81 21.26
C LEU A 252 -10.91 -2.49 20.82
N VAL A 253 -11.54 -1.96 19.77
CA VAL A 253 -12.81 -2.46 19.24
C VAL A 253 -12.55 -3.18 17.92
N PHE A 254 -12.80 -4.49 17.90
CA PHE A 254 -12.75 -5.32 16.70
C PHE A 254 -14.14 -5.38 16.05
N ILE A 255 -14.24 -5.12 14.76
CA ILE A 255 -15.53 -5.07 14.06
C ILE A 255 -15.44 -5.89 12.78
N ASP A 256 -16.31 -6.90 12.65
CA ASP A 256 -16.43 -7.66 11.41
C ASP A 256 -17.05 -6.77 10.32
N ARG A 257 -16.38 -6.68 9.18
CA ARG A 257 -16.86 -5.92 8.01
C ARG A 257 -18.27 -6.29 7.54
N THR A 258 -18.71 -7.52 7.81
CA THR A 258 -20.06 -8.01 7.45
C THR A 258 -21.20 -7.22 8.11
N LEU A 259 -20.91 -6.43 9.15
CA LEU A 259 -21.88 -5.56 9.81
C LEU A 259 -22.15 -4.25 9.08
N ASP A 260 -21.27 -3.86 8.15
CA ASP A 260 -21.42 -2.70 7.26
C ASP A 260 -21.08 -3.09 5.81
N VAL A 261 -21.97 -3.87 5.20
CA VAL A 261 -21.91 -4.20 3.77
C VAL A 261 -22.54 -3.11 2.89
N THR A 262 -23.30 -2.18 3.49
CA THR A 262 -23.97 -1.09 2.79
C THR A 262 -23.00 0.03 2.44
N GLY A 263 -22.10 0.46 3.33
CA GLY A 263 -21.08 1.48 3.04
C GLY A 263 -20.31 1.26 1.73
N PRO A 264 -19.64 0.11 1.52
CA PRO A 264 -18.90 -0.15 0.27
C PRO A 264 -19.81 -0.34 -0.96
N ARG A 265 -21.01 -0.93 -0.81
CA ARG A 265 -21.97 -1.06 -1.92
C ARG A 265 -22.61 0.28 -2.31
N TYR A 266 -22.81 1.18 -1.35
CA TYR A 266 -23.45 2.48 -1.57
C TYR A 266 -22.52 3.41 -2.36
N TYR A 267 -21.22 3.43 -2.03
CA TYR A 267 -20.20 4.12 -2.84
C TYR A 267 -20.17 3.62 -4.30
N MET A 268 -20.26 2.31 -4.49
CA MET A 268 -20.25 1.68 -5.82
C MET A 268 -21.52 1.96 -6.65
N LYS A 269 -22.66 2.25 -5.99
CA LYS A 269 -23.96 2.50 -6.65
C LYS A 269 -24.23 3.99 -6.93
N PHE A 270 -23.70 4.91 -6.12
CA PHE A 270 -23.97 6.35 -6.27
C PHE A 270 -22.92 7.10 -7.09
N TYR A 271 -21.67 6.61 -7.15
CA TYR A 271 -20.60 7.22 -7.94
C TYR A 271 -20.15 6.37 -9.13
N GLY A 272 -20.65 5.14 -9.26
CA GLY A 272 -20.55 4.34 -10.47
C GLY A 272 -21.63 4.75 -11.47
N ASN A 273 -21.31 5.70 -12.35
CA ASN A 273 -22.14 6.01 -13.52
C ASN A 273 -22.35 4.71 -14.34
N PRO A 274 -23.58 4.28 -14.66
CA PRO A 274 -23.87 2.95 -15.25
C PRO A 274 -23.45 2.80 -16.73
N HIS A 275 -22.49 3.58 -17.22
CA HIS A 275 -21.86 3.32 -18.50
C HIS A 275 -20.79 2.23 -18.34
N LYS A 276 -21.15 1.04 -18.83
CA LYS A 276 -20.48 -0.26 -18.75
C LYS A 276 -19.02 -0.35 -19.24
N SER A 277 -18.33 0.74 -19.56
CA SER A 277 -16.97 0.72 -20.11
C SER A 277 -15.87 1.20 -19.16
N SER A 278 -16.17 1.99 -18.13
CA SER A 278 -15.12 2.57 -17.26
C SER A 278 -14.85 1.75 -15.98
N MET A 279 -15.67 0.73 -15.70
CA MET A 279 -15.56 -0.10 -14.50
C MET A 279 -14.46 -1.17 -14.56
N GLU A 280 -13.76 -1.34 -15.69
CA GLU A 280 -12.62 -2.26 -15.73
C GLU A 280 -11.35 -1.69 -15.11
N HIS A 281 -11.24 -0.36 -15.01
CA HIS A 281 -10.02 0.32 -14.53
C HIS A 281 -10.01 0.65 -13.03
N LEU A 282 -11.16 0.59 -12.34
CA LEU A 282 -11.28 0.89 -10.89
C LEU A 282 -11.52 -0.36 -10.02
N LYS A 283 -11.21 -1.56 -10.53
CA LYS A 283 -11.47 -2.84 -9.84
C LYS A 283 -10.65 -3.06 -8.57
N ASP A 284 -9.78 -2.13 -8.18
CA ASP A 284 -8.92 -2.33 -7.02
C ASP A 284 -8.53 -0.98 -6.37
N PRO A 285 -9.25 -0.53 -5.32
CA PRO A 285 -8.85 0.65 -4.54
C PRO A 285 -7.41 0.54 -4.02
N ILE A 286 -6.94 -0.69 -3.77
CA ILE A 286 -5.57 -1.01 -3.36
C ILE A 286 -4.57 -0.63 -4.45
N LYS A 287 -4.90 -0.82 -5.74
CA LYS A 287 -4.01 -0.39 -6.84
C LYS A 287 -3.89 1.13 -6.90
N ILE A 288 -4.95 1.88 -6.62
CA ILE A 288 -4.88 3.36 -6.60
C ILE A 288 -3.98 3.83 -5.44
N ILE A 289 -4.12 3.21 -4.26
CA ILE A 289 -3.29 3.50 -3.08
C ILE A 289 -1.80 3.26 -3.37
N LYS A 290 -1.44 2.21 -4.12
CA LYS A 290 -0.05 1.91 -4.52
C LYS A 290 0.61 2.99 -5.40
N HIS A 291 -0.18 3.84 -6.06
CA HIS A 291 0.31 4.91 -6.95
C HIS A 291 0.14 6.31 -6.36
N LEU A 292 -0.40 6.42 -5.13
CA LEU A 292 -0.39 7.70 -4.45
C LEU A 292 1.07 8.09 -4.18
N PRO A 293 1.46 9.36 -4.33
CA PRO A 293 2.76 9.79 -3.86
C PRO A 293 2.81 9.46 -2.36
N GLY A 294 3.81 8.67 -1.97
CA GLY A 294 3.99 8.28 -0.58
C GLY A 294 4.26 9.50 0.30
N ASN A 295 4.65 9.24 1.54
CA ASN A 295 4.83 10.26 2.58
C ASN A 295 6.02 11.23 2.34
N SER A 296 6.61 11.25 1.15
CA SER A 296 7.86 11.94 0.84
C SER A 296 7.68 13.41 0.44
N ASP A 297 6.54 13.80 -0.13
CA ASP A 297 6.25 15.21 -0.44
C ASP A 297 5.35 15.85 0.64
N PRO A 298 5.86 16.85 1.40
CA PRO A 298 5.08 17.55 2.42
C PRO A 298 3.80 18.20 1.87
N ALA A 299 3.82 18.67 0.62
CA ALA A 299 2.67 19.32 -0.01
C ALA A 299 1.56 18.29 -0.32
N ALA A 300 1.90 17.18 -0.97
CA ALA A 300 0.99 16.08 -1.21
C ALA A 300 0.42 15.51 0.10
N LYS A 301 1.26 15.34 1.13
CA LYS A 301 0.83 14.86 2.45
C LYS A 301 -0.18 15.80 3.10
N ALA A 302 0.10 17.11 3.12
CA ALA A 302 -0.80 18.09 3.72
C ALA A 302 -2.15 18.14 3.00
N LEU A 303 -2.14 18.05 1.66
CA LEU A 303 -3.37 17.97 0.86
C LEU A 303 -4.15 16.69 1.17
N TRP A 304 -3.47 15.54 1.23
CA TRP A 304 -4.08 14.25 1.57
C TRP A 304 -4.73 14.26 2.95
N GLU A 305 -4.00 14.72 3.99
CA GLU A 305 -4.51 14.82 5.36
C GLU A 305 -5.72 15.75 5.45
N SER A 306 -5.73 16.83 4.68
CA SER A 306 -6.88 17.74 4.57
C SER A 306 -8.11 17.04 4.00
N ILE A 307 -7.94 16.34 2.87
CA ILE A 307 -9.00 15.66 2.13
C ILE A 307 -9.66 14.53 2.93
N MET A 308 -8.88 13.79 3.75
CA MET A 308 -9.39 12.66 4.54
C MET A 308 -10.55 13.02 5.49
N SER A 309 -10.64 14.29 5.88
CA SER A 309 -11.66 14.79 6.82
C SER A 309 -12.82 15.54 6.15
N MET A 310 -12.70 15.80 4.85
CA MET A 310 -13.65 16.60 4.09
C MET A 310 -14.80 15.77 3.53
N LYS A 311 -15.94 16.41 3.29
CA LYS A 311 -16.95 15.79 2.40
C LYS A 311 -16.36 15.67 1.01
N GLN A 312 -16.71 14.61 0.27
CA GLN A 312 -16.17 14.36 -1.07
C GLN A 312 -16.22 15.59 -2.00
N LYS A 313 -17.33 16.34 -2.01
CA LYS A 313 -17.45 17.57 -2.80
C LYS A 313 -16.44 18.65 -2.38
N GLU A 314 -16.22 18.82 -1.07
CA GLU A 314 -15.26 19.77 -0.51
C GLU A 314 -13.83 19.33 -0.83
N ALA A 315 -13.52 18.04 -0.69
CA ALA A 315 -12.24 17.46 -1.06
C ALA A 315 -11.89 17.71 -2.54
N VAL A 316 -12.84 17.46 -3.45
CA VAL A 316 -12.66 17.73 -4.89
C VAL A 316 -12.44 19.22 -5.14
N MET A 317 -13.19 20.10 -4.46
CA MET A 317 -12.99 21.54 -4.57
C MET A 317 -11.64 22.00 -4.01
N GLU A 318 -11.14 21.35 -2.96
CA GLU A 318 -9.83 21.65 -2.36
C GLU A 318 -8.68 21.19 -3.25
N VAL A 319 -8.74 19.98 -3.82
CA VAL A 319 -7.79 19.52 -4.85
C VAL A 319 -7.78 20.51 -6.03
N ARG A 320 -8.97 20.89 -6.51
CA ARG A 320 -9.13 21.86 -7.58
C ARG A 320 -8.49 23.21 -7.23
N ARG A 321 -8.72 23.71 -6.02
CA ARG A 321 -8.10 24.96 -5.53
C ARG A 321 -6.59 24.85 -5.55
N TYR A 322 -6.03 23.78 -5.00
CA TYR A 322 -4.58 23.55 -4.93
C TYR A 322 -3.94 23.47 -6.32
N LEU A 323 -4.60 22.78 -7.24
CA LEU A 323 -4.22 22.70 -8.66
C LEU A 323 -4.23 24.09 -9.30
N VAL A 324 -5.29 24.88 -9.11
CA VAL A 324 -5.39 26.25 -9.64
C VAL A 324 -4.34 27.20 -9.09
N ASP A 325 -4.08 27.13 -7.78
CA ASP A 325 -3.08 27.96 -7.12
C ASP A 325 -1.67 27.59 -7.59
N THR A 326 -1.38 26.29 -7.73
CA THR A 326 -0.09 25.80 -8.24
C THR A 326 0.12 26.23 -9.69
N ALA A 327 -0.85 25.99 -10.58
CA ALA A 327 -0.78 26.44 -11.97
C ALA A 327 -0.57 27.95 -12.12
N SER A 328 -1.24 28.74 -11.27
CA SER A 328 -1.09 30.19 -11.25
C SER A 328 0.32 30.61 -10.80
N ARG A 329 0.86 29.93 -9.78
CA ARG A 329 2.22 30.17 -9.27
C ARG A 329 3.30 29.81 -10.31
N GLU A 330 3.14 28.67 -10.98
CA GLU A 330 4.05 28.21 -12.05
C GLU A 330 3.86 28.99 -13.37
N LYS A 331 2.95 29.98 -13.40
CA LYS A 331 2.64 30.80 -14.57
C LYS A 331 2.33 29.97 -15.81
N LEU A 332 1.55 28.89 -15.64
CA LEU A 332 1.10 28.10 -16.77
C LEU A 332 0.37 29.01 -17.77
N PRO A 333 0.59 28.80 -19.08
CA PRO A 333 0.14 29.71 -20.14
C PRO A 333 -1.38 29.72 -20.32
N ILE A 334 -2.09 28.83 -19.62
CA ILE A 334 -3.55 28.69 -19.68
C ILE A 334 -4.19 29.55 -18.58
N LYS A 335 -4.95 30.58 -18.98
CA LYS A 335 -5.61 31.49 -18.03
C LYS A 335 -6.84 30.84 -17.41
N MET A 336 -6.67 30.35 -16.17
CA MET A 336 -7.70 29.66 -15.38
C MET A 336 -8.77 30.56 -14.76
N SER A 337 -8.68 31.89 -14.92
CA SER A 337 -9.71 32.82 -14.43
C SER A 337 -11.08 32.55 -15.02
N MET A 338 -11.17 31.82 -16.13
CA MET A 338 -12.43 31.41 -16.77
C MET A 338 -13.08 30.27 -15.97
N ALA A 339 -12.37 29.14 -15.76
CA ALA A 339 -12.94 27.97 -15.07
C ALA A 339 -13.44 28.25 -13.63
N LYS A 340 -13.02 29.34 -12.99
CA LYS A 340 -13.47 29.74 -11.64
C LYS A 340 -14.96 30.14 -11.56
N SER A 341 -15.64 30.38 -12.68
CA SER A 341 -17.07 30.77 -12.68
C SER A 341 -17.93 29.81 -13.50
N THR A 342 -18.75 29.01 -12.78
CA THR A 342 -19.99 28.39 -13.26
C THR A 342 -19.88 27.33 -14.39
N GLY A 343 -20.05 26.05 -14.02
CA GLY A 343 -19.89 24.92 -14.94
C GLY A 343 -21.00 24.75 -15.96
N LYS A 344 -21.02 25.56 -17.04
CA LYS A 344 -21.94 25.33 -18.17
C LYS A 344 -21.37 25.55 -19.59
N SER A 345 -20.22 26.21 -19.84
CA SER A 345 -19.83 26.51 -21.25
C SER A 345 -18.34 26.67 -21.60
N GLU A 346 -17.37 26.23 -20.80
CA GLU A 346 -16.00 26.74 -20.95
C GLU A 346 -14.92 25.74 -21.38
N LEU A 347 -15.17 24.43 -21.34
CA LEU A 347 -14.17 23.43 -21.74
C LEU A 347 -13.75 23.54 -23.22
N PRO A 348 -14.68 23.71 -24.19
CA PRO A 348 -14.29 23.90 -25.59
C PRO A 348 -13.40 25.13 -25.80
N ALA A 349 -13.63 26.22 -25.05
CA ALA A 349 -12.82 27.44 -25.13
C ALA A 349 -11.41 27.23 -24.58
N VAL A 350 -11.25 26.43 -23.51
CA VAL A 350 -9.94 26.08 -22.95
C VAL A 350 -9.18 25.13 -23.88
N LEU A 351 -9.86 24.12 -24.46
CA LEU A 351 -9.24 23.24 -25.46
C LEU A 351 -8.81 24.01 -26.71
N ASN A 352 -9.55 25.03 -27.12
CA ASN A 352 -9.14 25.93 -28.21
C ASN A 352 -7.88 26.74 -27.89
N GLN A 353 -7.62 27.07 -26.62
CA GLN A 353 -6.37 27.71 -26.22
C GLN A 353 -5.19 26.72 -26.19
N LEU A 354 -5.45 25.46 -25.82
CA LEU A 354 -4.43 24.41 -25.80
C LEU A 354 -4.07 23.93 -27.20
N TYR A 355 -5.05 23.80 -28.10
CA TYR A 355 -4.87 23.31 -29.47
C TYR A 355 -3.63 23.88 -30.21
N PRO A 356 -3.40 25.21 -30.27
CA PRO A 356 -2.23 25.77 -30.95
C PRO A 356 -0.89 25.51 -30.23
N MET A 357 -0.90 25.02 -29.00
CA MET A 357 0.30 24.64 -28.25
C MET A 357 0.78 23.23 -28.60
N ILE A 358 -0.08 22.40 -29.22
CA ILE A 358 0.22 21.02 -29.60
C ILE A 358 0.91 21.04 -30.97
N LYS A 359 2.24 21.01 -30.95
CA LYS A 359 3.07 21.10 -32.16
C LYS A 359 3.81 19.78 -32.44
N PRO A 360 3.89 19.35 -33.72
CA PRO A 360 4.72 18.22 -34.13
C PRO A 360 6.19 18.43 -33.75
N TYR A 361 6.94 17.33 -33.52
CA TYR A 361 8.36 17.37 -33.13
C TYR A 361 9.20 18.34 -33.97
N ASN A 362 9.03 18.32 -35.30
CA ASN A 362 9.81 19.13 -36.24
C ASN A 362 9.48 20.63 -36.21
N GLU A 363 8.38 21.02 -35.56
CA GLU A 363 7.91 22.41 -35.46
C GLU A 363 8.08 23.00 -34.05
N ARG A 364 8.62 22.21 -33.11
CA ARG A 364 8.86 22.61 -31.72
C ARG A 364 10.23 23.26 -31.54
N ASN A 365 10.26 24.35 -30.78
CA ASN A 365 11.47 25.02 -30.30
C ASN A 365 11.64 24.78 -28.79
N ASP A 366 12.79 25.20 -28.22
CA ASP A 366 13.11 25.04 -26.79
C ASP A 366 12.12 25.69 -25.80
N VAL A 367 11.20 26.53 -26.29
CA VAL A 367 10.16 27.21 -25.51
C VAL A 367 8.78 26.58 -25.67
N ASP A 368 8.64 25.62 -26.58
CA ASP A 368 7.40 24.90 -26.83
C ASP A 368 7.27 23.71 -25.89
N TYR A 369 6.04 23.37 -25.56
CA TYR A 369 5.73 22.25 -24.67
C TYR A 369 6.02 20.92 -25.33
N ASP A 370 6.56 19.98 -24.56
CA ASP A 370 6.63 18.60 -25.00
C ASP A 370 5.32 17.85 -24.78
N ILE A 371 5.27 16.62 -25.28
CA ILE A 371 4.05 15.81 -25.18
C ILE A 371 3.68 15.53 -23.72
N GLU A 372 4.66 15.37 -22.83
CA GLU A 372 4.38 15.13 -21.41
C GLU A 372 3.77 16.37 -20.77
N ASP A 373 4.30 17.55 -21.05
CA ASP A 373 3.74 18.82 -20.60
C ASP A 373 2.30 19.00 -21.07
N ILE A 374 2.02 18.71 -22.35
CA ILE A 374 0.66 18.78 -22.91
C ILE A 374 -0.27 17.77 -22.21
N LEU A 375 0.20 16.55 -21.94
CA LEU A 375 -0.58 15.54 -21.21
C LEU A 375 -0.88 15.99 -19.78
N VAL A 376 0.09 16.56 -19.07
CA VAL A 376 -0.08 17.13 -17.73
C VAL A 376 -1.09 18.28 -17.77
N LEU A 377 -1.02 19.17 -18.75
CA LEU A 377 -1.98 20.26 -18.96
C LEU A 377 -3.39 19.73 -19.23
N LEU A 378 -3.55 18.68 -20.02
CA LEU A 378 -4.84 18.03 -20.26
C LEU A 378 -5.41 17.41 -18.99
N ILE A 379 -4.62 16.61 -18.27
CA ILE A 379 -5.01 16.03 -16.98
C ILE A 379 -5.48 17.16 -16.04
N TYR A 380 -4.72 18.25 -15.99
CA TYR A 380 -5.07 19.43 -15.21
C TYR A 380 -6.40 20.07 -15.64
N ILE A 381 -6.59 20.38 -16.93
CA ILE A 381 -7.82 20.99 -17.47
C ILE A 381 -9.05 20.13 -17.13
N TYR A 382 -8.98 18.82 -17.39
CA TYR A 382 -10.08 17.90 -17.15
C TYR A 382 -10.36 17.71 -15.65
N SER A 383 -9.31 17.70 -14.80
CA SER A 383 -9.48 17.59 -13.34
C SER A 383 -10.19 18.81 -12.74
N VAL A 384 -9.99 20.00 -13.31
CA VAL A 384 -10.55 21.26 -12.81
C VAL A 384 -11.95 21.52 -13.37
N THR A 385 -12.30 20.96 -14.53
CA THR A 385 -13.57 21.28 -15.22
C THR A 385 -14.81 20.70 -14.53
N GLY A 386 -14.68 19.63 -13.74
CA GLY A 386 -15.79 19.04 -12.98
C GLY A 386 -16.79 18.29 -13.86
N ASP A 387 -18.10 18.43 -13.62
CA ASP A 387 -19.15 17.78 -14.42
C ASP A 387 -19.16 18.30 -15.87
N ILE A 388 -18.73 17.46 -16.80
CA ILE A 388 -18.67 17.77 -18.23
C ILE A 388 -20.04 17.51 -18.84
N GLN A 389 -20.72 18.57 -19.27
CA GLN A 389 -21.92 18.43 -20.10
C GLN A 389 -21.49 18.14 -21.53
N HIS A 390 -21.75 16.92 -22.02
CA HIS A 390 -21.51 16.58 -23.41
C HIS A 390 -22.35 17.45 -24.34
N ASN A 391 -21.69 18.14 -25.26
CA ASN A 391 -22.30 18.89 -26.35
C ASN A 391 -21.47 18.72 -27.63
N ASN A 392 -22.07 19.02 -28.78
CA ASN A 392 -21.44 18.79 -30.08
C ASN A 392 -20.13 19.59 -30.27
N GLU A 393 -20.04 20.80 -29.70
CA GLU A 393 -18.85 21.64 -29.81
C GLU A 393 -17.66 21.01 -29.08
N LEU A 394 -17.89 20.47 -27.88
CA LEU A 394 -16.89 19.75 -27.11
C LEU A 394 -16.40 18.51 -27.86
N GLU A 395 -17.32 17.69 -28.40
CA GLU A 395 -16.93 16.49 -29.14
C GLU A 395 -16.04 16.79 -30.35
N ILE A 396 -16.29 17.90 -31.05
CA ILE A 396 -15.46 18.34 -32.17
C ILE A 396 -14.08 18.75 -31.65
N MET A 397 -14.01 19.56 -30.59
CA MET A 397 -12.72 20.01 -30.03
C MET A 397 -11.89 18.86 -29.46
N GLU A 398 -12.49 17.94 -28.72
CA GLU A 398 -11.81 16.75 -28.21
C GLU A 398 -11.26 15.89 -29.34
N ARG A 399 -12.00 15.76 -30.45
CA ARG A 399 -11.56 15.01 -31.62
C ARG A 399 -10.35 15.65 -32.27
N GLU A 400 -10.34 16.97 -32.44
CA GLU A 400 -9.21 17.67 -33.05
C GLU A 400 -7.96 17.64 -32.16
N VAL A 401 -8.10 17.92 -30.86
CA VAL A 401 -7.01 17.77 -29.89
C VAL A 401 -6.46 16.34 -29.89
N ARG A 402 -7.33 15.32 -29.87
CA ARG A 402 -6.92 13.91 -29.92
C ARG A 402 -6.15 13.59 -31.19
N LYS A 403 -6.60 14.04 -32.36
CA LYS A 403 -5.89 13.81 -33.63
C LYS A 403 -4.50 14.44 -33.60
N CYS A 404 -4.37 15.69 -33.14
CA CYS A 404 -3.09 16.36 -33.03
C CYS A 404 -2.14 15.65 -32.06
N LEU A 405 -2.63 15.20 -30.91
CA LEU A 405 -1.84 14.42 -29.94
C LEU A 405 -1.33 13.11 -30.52
N ILE A 406 -2.21 12.35 -31.19
CA ILE A 406 -1.82 11.09 -31.83
C ILE A 406 -0.75 11.35 -32.88
N GLN A 407 -0.92 12.38 -33.71
CA GLN A 407 0.05 12.75 -34.72
C GLN A 407 1.41 13.11 -34.09
N CYS A 408 1.42 13.96 -33.05
CA CYS A 408 2.65 14.32 -32.35
C CYS A 408 3.35 13.10 -31.75
N LEU A 409 2.60 12.19 -31.11
CA LEU A 409 3.14 10.93 -30.57
C LEU A 409 3.77 10.05 -31.66
N CYS A 410 3.14 9.96 -32.84
CA CYS A 410 3.68 9.21 -33.97
C CYS A 410 4.93 9.85 -34.58
N ASP A 411 5.03 11.18 -34.53
CA ASP A 411 6.14 11.94 -35.09
C ASP A 411 7.35 12.03 -34.15
N GLU A 412 7.24 11.56 -32.91
CA GLU A 412 8.37 11.53 -31.98
C GLU A 412 9.46 10.57 -32.45
N PRO A 413 10.72 11.04 -32.59
CA PRO A 413 11.82 10.16 -32.96
C PRO A 413 12.11 9.10 -31.89
N LYS A 414 11.78 9.40 -30.64
CA LYS A 414 11.88 8.49 -29.50
C LYS A 414 10.89 8.89 -28.41
N LEU A 415 10.00 7.97 -28.06
CA LEU A 415 9.12 8.13 -26.91
C LEU A 415 9.94 8.15 -25.61
N SER A 416 9.51 8.97 -24.66
CA SER A 416 10.08 8.99 -23.31
C SER A 416 9.80 7.68 -22.56
N PRO A 417 10.54 7.37 -21.48
CA PRO A 417 10.25 6.19 -20.65
C PRO A 417 8.82 6.19 -20.09
N LEU A 418 8.27 7.37 -19.77
CA LEU A 418 6.89 7.49 -19.31
C LEU A 418 5.91 7.10 -20.42
N LEU A 419 6.09 7.65 -21.62
CA LEU A 419 5.23 7.36 -22.76
C LEU A 419 5.32 5.87 -23.18
N GLN A 420 6.53 5.28 -23.18
CA GLN A 420 6.73 3.85 -23.45
C GLN A 420 6.03 2.92 -22.46
N ASN A 421 5.77 3.37 -21.23
CA ASN A 421 5.06 2.57 -20.23
C ASN A 421 3.53 2.66 -20.37
N ILE A 422 3.00 3.69 -21.04
CA ILE A 422 1.55 3.94 -21.16
C ILE A 422 1.00 3.67 -22.57
N THR A 423 1.86 3.61 -23.59
CA THR A 423 1.56 3.17 -24.96
C THR A 423 2.04 1.74 -25.18
#